data_AF-A0A3D0DJL2-F1
#
_entry.id   AF-A0A3D0DJL2-F1
#
_cell.length_a   1.000
_cell.length_b   1.000
_cell.length_c   1.000
_cell.angle_alpha   90.00
_cell.angle_beta   90.00
_cell.angle_gamma   90.00
#
_symmetry.space_group_name_H-M   'P 1'
#
loop_
_entity.id
_entity.type
_entity.pdbx_description
1 polymer ?
#
loop_
_entity_poly.entity_id
_entity_poly.type
_entity_poly.pdbx_seq_one_letter_code
_entity_poly.pdbx_strand_id
1 'polypeptide(L)'
;MKLEDSIINIKGIGEKTAKSFNSLGIETVKDLILYYPRSYKTYTEPVSVSDTAEGDRVAVLCRIVTYVEVKKGRRYTITSLSAADSTGSVRMVWFNMPFLRNMFSKGQVYVFYGTIKYKGNMRVMEMPEYFTQMNYERAMSTMQPIYPLKAKITNNSITRAVRAVSSVISAIPEYLPEEVVRDRNLMSRSDAISEIHFPENEEKLRRAISRIAFDEFLEFLIKIRVLRESSVSDTSSHVITNEALVKKDAFISGLPFKLTAGQQNALDDIIKDMSSGYVMNRLIQGDVGSGKTIVAAISLLVNSISGYQGALMVPTEVLAVQHFDDLSKLFKPYKLTVRLLTGSMTIKEKRAVYEEIKTGKCDIVIGTHAIIQDSISFKNLGLVITDEQHRFGVKQREKLEEKGDSPHVLVMSATPIPRTLAIILYADMDISVIKELPSGRKRIKNCVVGTDYRPSAYKFIKGQIDEGHQAYVICPMVEDNDTSDLENVMDYADELREVLGENVRIAFLHGKMKES
;
A
#
# COMPACT_ATOMS: atom_id res chain seq x y z
N MET A 1 -16.82 -2.42 -33.39
CA MET A 1 -16.96 -2.54 -31.93
C MET A 1 -15.97 -1.57 -31.31
N LYS A 2 -16.40 -0.80 -30.33
CA LYS A 2 -15.63 0.21 -29.61
C LYS A 2 -15.41 -0.24 -28.16
N LEU A 3 -14.49 0.41 -27.45
CA LEU A 3 -14.15 0.08 -26.06
C LEU A 3 -15.33 0.28 -25.10
N GLU A 4 -16.16 1.29 -25.33
CA GLU A 4 -17.31 1.62 -24.47
C GLU A 4 -18.59 0.83 -24.85
N ASP A 5 -18.53 -0.06 -25.85
CA ASP A 5 -19.68 -0.89 -26.20
C ASP A 5 -19.98 -1.88 -25.06
N SER A 6 -21.26 -2.15 -24.79
CA SER A 6 -21.67 -3.15 -23.80
C SER A 6 -21.20 -4.55 -24.18
N ILE A 7 -20.86 -5.36 -23.18
CA ILE A 7 -20.38 -6.74 -23.35
C ILE A 7 -21.41 -7.66 -24.05
N ILE A 8 -22.70 -7.29 -24.04
CA ILE A 8 -23.77 -8.00 -24.76
C ILE A 8 -23.54 -7.99 -26.29
N ASN A 9 -22.86 -6.96 -26.80
CA ASN A 9 -22.58 -6.85 -28.23
C ASN A 9 -21.50 -7.82 -28.72
N ILE A 10 -20.80 -8.51 -27.80
CA ILE A 10 -19.81 -9.52 -28.16
C ILE A 10 -20.52 -10.79 -28.61
N LYS A 11 -20.16 -11.26 -29.81
CA LYS A 11 -20.71 -12.48 -30.39
C LYS A 11 -20.52 -13.67 -29.43
N GLY A 12 -21.63 -14.28 -29.01
CA GLY A 12 -21.64 -15.42 -28.09
C GLY A 12 -21.96 -15.07 -26.63
N ILE A 13 -22.17 -13.79 -26.31
CA ILE A 13 -22.62 -13.32 -24.99
C ILE A 13 -24.10 -12.92 -25.08
N GLY A 14 -24.99 -13.77 -24.54
CA GLY A 14 -26.40 -13.41 -24.34
C GLY A 14 -26.65 -12.79 -22.97
N GLU A 15 -27.88 -12.32 -22.71
CA GLU A 15 -28.25 -11.62 -21.47
C GLU A 15 -27.88 -12.37 -20.18
N LYS A 16 -28.07 -13.69 -20.15
CA LYS A 16 -27.72 -14.53 -18.99
C LYS A 16 -26.21 -14.57 -18.74
N THR A 17 -25.42 -14.61 -19.81
CA THR A 17 -23.97 -14.59 -19.73
C THR A 17 -23.48 -13.21 -19.33
N ALA A 18 -24.07 -12.15 -19.89
CA ALA A 18 -23.77 -10.77 -19.52
C ALA A 18 -24.01 -10.51 -18.01
N LYS A 19 -25.13 -10.97 -17.44
CA LYS A 19 -25.35 -10.90 -15.98
C LYS A 19 -24.23 -11.57 -15.16
N SER A 20 -23.61 -12.63 -15.69
CA SER A 20 -22.49 -13.29 -15.04
C SER A 20 -21.21 -12.45 -15.15
N PHE A 21 -20.96 -11.78 -16.27
CA PHE A 21 -19.86 -10.82 -16.43
C PHE A 21 -20.04 -9.57 -15.54
N ASN A 22 -21.25 -9.03 -15.44
CA ASN A 22 -21.54 -7.89 -14.55
C ASN A 22 -21.25 -8.23 -13.08
N SER A 23 -21.44 -9.49 -12.66
CA SER A 23 -21.07 -9.91 -11.29
C SER A 23 -19.56 -9.82 -11.00
N LEU A 24 -18.73 -9.81 -12.05
CA LEU A 24 -17.29 -9.54 -11.99
C LEU A 24 -16.95 -8.04 -12.09
N GLY A 25 -17.94 -7.16 -12.25
CA GLY A 25 -17.72 -5.74 -12.55
C GLY A 25 -17.38 -5.45 -14.01
N ILE A 26 -17.70 -6.38 -14.92
CA ILE A 26 -17.38 -6.26 -16.34
C ILE A 26 -18.67 -5.93 -17.10
N GLU A 27 -18.83 -4.68 -17.53
CA GLU A 27 -20.03 -4.21 -18.25
C GLU A 27 -19.74 -3.84 -19.71
N THR A 28 -18.53 -3.35 -19.97
CA THR A 28 -18.06 -2.88 -21.28
C THR A 28 -16.96 -3.76 -21.87
N VAL A 29 -16.65 -3.54 -23.15
CA VAL A 29 -15.48 -4.15 -23.81
C VAL A 29 -14.17 -3.71 -23.14
N LYS A 30 -14.10 -2.45 -22.69
CA LYS A 30 -12.95 -1.92 -21.93
C LYS A 30 -12.74 -2.68 -20.64
N ASP A 31 -13.79 -2.90 -19.85
CA ASP A 31 -13.69 -3.64 -18.59
C ASP A 31 -13.20 -5.07 -18.81
N LEU A 32 -13.62 -5.70 -19.91
CA LEU A 32 -13.20 -7.05 -20.26
C LEU A 32 -11.70 -7.11 -20.61
N ILE A 33 -11.20 -6.11 -21.33
CA ILE A 33 -9.80 -5.99 -21.73
C ILE A 33 -8.90 -5.63 -20.53
N LEU A 34 -9.41 -4.88 -19.56
CA LEU A 34 -8.68 -4.55 -18.34
C LEU A 34 -8.82 -5.64 -17.25
N TYR A 35 -9.59 -6.70 -17.53
CA TYR A 35 -9.75 -7.83 -16.61
C TYR A 35 -8.59 -8.83 -16.76
N TYR A 36 -7.46 -8.54 -16.11
CA TYR A 36 -6.23 -9.29 -16.32
C TYR A 36 -6.26 -10.72 -15.73
N PRO A 37 -5.53 -11.68 -16.34
CA PRO A 37 -5.35 -13.02 -15.79
C PRO A 37 -4.57 -12.98 -14.46
N ARG A 38 -4.89 -13.89 -13.53
CA ARG A 38 -4.13 -14.09 -12.28
C ARG A 38 -2.91 -15.00 -12.44
N SER A 39 -2.91 -15.85 -13.46
CA SER A 39 -1.86 -16.83 -13.75
C SER A 39 -2.02 -17.34 -15.18
N TYR A 40 -1.09 -18.17 -15.64
CA TYR A 40 -1.08 -18.74 -16.98
C TYR A 40 -0.77 -20.22 -16.92
N LYS A 41 -1.33 -20.97 -17.87
CA LYS A 41 -1.06 -22.37 -18.08
C LYS A 41 -0.30 -22.55 -19.39
N THR A 42 0.83 -23.23 -19.33
CA THR A 42 1.60 -23.63 -20.52
C THR A 42 1.28 -25.07 -20.90
N TYR A 43 1.39 -25.35 -22.20
CA TYR A 43 1.24 -26.68 -22.77
C TYR A 43 2.56 -27.03 -23.45
N THR A 44 2.95 -28.30 -23.33
CA THR A 44 4.18 -28.83 -23.94
C THR A 44 3.85 -29.64 -25.17
N GLU A 45 4.85 -30.00 -25.97
CA GLU A 45 4.62 -30.93 -27.07
C GLU A 45 4.09 -32.29 -26.55
N PRO A 46 3.18 -32.95 -27.30
CA PRO A 46 2.73 -34.28 -26.93
C PRO A 46 3.88 -35.29 -26.96
N VAL A 47 4.02 -36.08 -25.90
CA VAL A 47 4.99 -37.17 -25.80
C VAL A 47 4.36 -38.50 -26.17
N SER A 48 5.19 -39.49 -26.55
CA SER A 48 4.72 -40.85 -26.76
C SER A 48 4.28 -41.48 -25.44
N VAL A 49 3.28 -42.36 -25.48
CA VAL A 49 2.70 -43.00 -24.29
C VAL A 49 3.75 -43.80 -23.51
N SER A 50 4.69 -44.43 -24.21
CA SER A 50 5.78 -45.20 -23.59
C SER A 50 6.75 -44.35 -22.77
N ASP A 51 6.97 -43.09 -23.14
CA ASP A 51 7.91 -42.16 -22.48
C ASP A 51 7.33 -41.50 -21.22
N THR A 52 6.11 -41.87 -20.84
CA THR A 52 5.42 -41.28 -19.68
C THR A 52 5.72 -42.02 -18.37
N ALA A 53 6.05 -41.25 -17.32
CA ALA A 53 6.26 -41.76 -15.96
C ALA A 53 5.07 -41.47 -15.03
N GLU A 54 5.04 -42.11 -13.86
CA GLU A 54 4.00 -41.85 -12.86
C GLU A 54 4.16 -40.46 -12.26
N GLY A 55 3.07 -39.71 -12.16
CA GLY A 55 3.06 -38.34 -11.63
C GLY A 55 3.27 -37.26 -12.70
N ASP A 56 3.72 -37.63 -13.90
CA ASP A 56 3.91 -36.68 -15.00
C ASP A 56 2.58 -36.08 -15.46
N ARG A 57 2.55 -34.75 -15.61
CA ARG A 57 1.42 -34.03 -16.24
C ARG A 57 1.77 -33.66 -17.68
N VAL A 58 1.43 -34.56 -18.60
CA VAL A 58 1.88 -34.51 -20.00
C VAL A 58 0.71 -34.56 -20.98
N ALA A 59 0.96 -34.16 -22.23
CA ALA A 59 0.07 -34.40 -23.35
C ALA A 59 0.45 -35.66 -24.10
N VAL A 60 -0.56 -36.42 -24.53
CA VAL A 60 -0.39 -37.59 -25.40
C VAL A 60 -1.36 -37.48 -26.59
N LEU A 61 -0.85 -37.66 -27.80
CA LEU A 61 -1.66 -37.71 -29.02
C LEU A 61 -2.07 -39.16 -29.30
N CYS A 62 -3.32 -39.51 -29.00
CA CYS A 62 -3.77 -40.89 -29.05
C CYS A 62 -5.02 -41.08 -29.91
N ARG A 63 -5.12 -42.25 -30.54
CA ARG A 63 -6.34 -42.72 -31.20
C ARG A 63 -7.20 -43.49 -30.19
N ILE A 64 -8.50 -43.20 -30.17
CA ILE A 64 -9.45 -43.90 -29.29
C ILE A 64 -9.64 -45.34 -29.80
N VAL A 65 -9.30 -46.33 -28.98
CA VAL A 65 -9.33 -47.76 -29.37
C VAL A 65 -10.54 -48.52 -28.83
N THR A 66 -11.15 -48.07 -27.74
CA THR A 66 -12.37 -48.67 -27.19
C THR A 66 -13.59 -47.78 -27.41
N TYR A 67 -14.78 -48.37 -27.33
CA TYR A 67 -16.00 -47.58 -27.14
C TYR A 67 -15.99 -46.89 -25.78
N VAL A 68 -16.70 -45.76 -25.67
CA VAL A 68 -16.84 -45.02 -24.41
C VAL A 68 -17.79 -45.79 -23.50
N GLU A 69 -17.27 -46.25 -22.36
CA GLU A 69 -18.07 -46.89 -21.31
C GLU A 69 -18.60 -45.83 -20.34
N VAL A 70 -19.90 -45.87 -20.05
CA VAL A 70 -20.52 -45.05 -19.00
C VAL A 70 -21.11 -45.98 -17.95
N LYS A 71 -20.53 -45.98 -16.75
CA LYS A 71 -21.00 -46.76 -15.60
C LYS A 71 -21.59 -45.83 -14.54
N LYS A 72 -22.87 -45.99 -14.23
CA LYS A 72 -23.52 -45.28 -13.12
C LYS A 72 -23.17 -45.97 -11.81
N GLY A 73 -22.37 -45.30 -10.97
CA GLY A 73 -22.11 -45.73 -9.60
C GLY A 73 -23.15 -45.16 -8.62
N ARG A 74 -23.05 -45.55 -7.34
CA ARG A 74 -24.00 -45.15 -6.29
C ARG A 74 -23.95 -43.64 -5.94
N ARG A 75 -22.79 -42.99 -6.13
CA ARG A 75 -22.59 -41.54 -5.88
C ARG A 75 -22.22 -40.73 -7.12
N TYR A 76 -21.52 -41.33 -8.08
CA TYR A 76 -21.00 -40.63 -9.27
C TYR A 76 -21.13 -41.50 -10.52
N THR A 77 -21.20 -40.86 -11.69
CA THR A 77 -21.15 -41.54 -13.00
C THR A 77 -19.72 -41.56 -13.51
N ILE A 78 -19.18 -42.73 -13.84
CA ILE A 78 -17.82 -42.87 -14.38
C ILE A 78 -17.92 -43.05 -15.90
N THR A 79 -17.22 -42.21 -16.64
CA THR A 79 -17.05 -42.34 -18.09
C THR A 79 -15.61 -42.72 -18.38
N SER A 80 -15.36 -43.81 -19.10
CA SER A 80 -13.99 -44.23 -19.42
C SER A 80 -13.85 -44.74 -20.85
N LEU A 81 -12.67 -44.53 -21.42
CA LEU A 81 -12.24 -45.09 -22.69
C LEU A 81 -10.74 -45.40 -22.63
N SER A 82 -10.26 -46.24 -23.53
CA SER A 82 -8.81 -46.42 -23.75
C SER A 82 -8.42 -45.79 -25.08
N ALA A 83 -7.31 -45.07 -25.07
CA ALA A 83 -6.69 -44.49 -26.25
C ALA A 83 -5.25 -45.00 -26.35
N ALA A 84 -4.76 -45.19 -27.56
CA ALA A 84 -3.42 -45.71 -27.82
C ALA A 84 -2.72 -44.91 -28.93
N ASP A 85 -1.40 -44.84 -28.83
CA ASP A 85 -0.51 -44.46 -29.92
C ASP A 85 0.23 -45.71 -30.45
N SER A 86 1.30 -45.53 -31.23
CA SER A 86 2.13 -46.64 -31.72
C SER A 86 2.96 -47.33 -30.62
N THR A 87 3.06 -46.75 -29.43
CA THR A 87 4.00 -47.16 -28.37
C THR A 87 3.31 -47.74 -27.14
N GLY A 88 2.04 -47.41 -26.89
CA GLY A 88 1.29 -47.94 -25.75
C GLY A 88 -0.16 -47.47 -25.68
N SER A 89 -0.85 -47.92 -24.63
CA SER A 89 -2.25 -47.56 -24.35
C SER A 89 -2.40 -46.88 -22.99
N VAL A 90 -3.28 -45.88 -22.92
CA VAL A 90 -3.67 -45.18 -21.70
C VAL A 90 -5.18 -45.21 -21.54
N ARG A 91 -5.66 -45.51 -20.34
CA ARG A 91 -7.07 -45.45 -19.98
C ARG A 91 -7.42 -44.06 -19.45
N MET A 92 -8.41 -43.42 -20.06
CA MET A 92 -8.91 -42.12 -19.64
C MET A 92 -10.18 -42.30 -18.80
N VAL A 93 -10.29 -41.58 -17.69
CA VAL A 93 -11.42 -41.67 -16.75
C VAL A 93 -11.93 -40.28 -16.37
N TRP A 94 -13.22 -40.02 -16.60
CA TRP A 94 -13.91 -38.81 -16.17
C TRP A 94 -15.04 -39.14 -15.19
N PHE A 95 -15.22 -38.27 -14.21
CA PHE A 95 -16.32 -38.36 -13.24
C PHE A 95 -17.42 -37.36 -13.59
N ASN A 96 -18.68 -37.80 -13.56
CA ASN A 96 -19.90 -37.03 -13.84
C ASN A 96 -19.96 -36.38 -15.23
N MET A 97 -19.32 -36.96 -16.24
CA MET A 97 -19.32 -36.45 -17.62
C MET A 97 -19.89 -37.45 -18.64
N PRO A 98 -21.16 -37.89 -18.52
CA PRO A 98 -21.76 -38.87 -19.44
C PRO A 98 -21.90 -38.35 -20.88
N PHE A 99 -21.88 -37.03 -21.08
CA PHE A 99 -21.99 -36.41 -22.41
C PHE A 99 -20.84 -36.79 -23.34
N LEU A 100 -19.67 -37.16 -22.80
CA LEU A 100 -18.50 -37.56 -23.58
C LEU A 100 -18.75 -38.82 -24.43
N ARG A 101 -19.74 -39.65 -24.07
CA ARG A 101 -20.18 -40.79 -24.89
C ARG A 101 -20.65 -40.38 -26.27
N ASN A 102 -21.30 -39.22 -26.39
CA ASN A 102 -21.80 -38.71 -27.66
C ASN A 102 -20.73 -37.88 -28.40
N MET A 103 -19.69 -37.44 -27.69
CA MET A 103 -18.63 -36.62 -28.25
C MET A 103 -17.50 -37.46 -28.86
N PHE A 104 -17.13 -38.56 -28.21
CA PHE A 104 -16.02 -39.40 -28.63
C PHE A 104 -16.48 -40.63 -29.41
N SER A 105 -15.86 -40.85 -30.56
CA SER A 105 -16.05 -42.05 -31.37
C SER A 105 -14.76 -42.85 -31.49
N LYS A 106 -14.87 -44.18 -31.50
CA LYS A 106 -13.75 -45.09 -31.74
C LYS A 106 -13.07 -44.75 -33.08
N GLY A 107 -11.74 -44.71 -33.10
CA GLY A 107 -10.94 -44.38 -34.27
C GLY A 107 -10.56 -42.91 -34.41
N GLN A 108 -11.20 -42.00 -33.66
CA GLN A 108 -10.83 -40.58 -33.66
C GLN A 108 -9.52 -40.34 -32.91
N VAL A 109 -8.78 -39.32 -33.32
CA VAL A 109 -7.52 -38.89 -32.71
C VAL A 109 -7.74 -37.61 -31.91
N TYR A 110 -7.27 -37.59 -30.67
CA TYR A 110 -7.34 -36.45 -29.77
C TYR A 110 -6.02 -36.31 -29.01
N VAL A 111 -5.71 -35.08 -28.59
CA VAL A 111 -4.67 -34.82 -27.61
C VAL A 111 -5.31 -34.85 -26.23
N PHE A 112 -4.80 -35.69 -25.35
CA PHE A 112 -5.21 -35.77 -23.95
C PHE A 112 -4.09 -35.21 -23.07
N TYR A 113 -4.41 -34.25 -22.22
CA TYR A 113 -3.47 -33.61 -21.31
C TYR A 113 -3.91 -33.83 -19.87
N GLY A 114 -3.06 -34.50 -19.08
CA GLY A 114 -3.41 -34.88 -17.72
C GLY A 114 -2.26 -35.55 -16.98
N THR A 115 -2.50 -35.88 -15.72
CA THR A 115 -1.52 -36.58 -14.89
C THR A 115 -1.62 -38.09 -15.09
N ILE A 116 -0.49 -38.72 -15.38
CA ILE A 116 -0.37 -40.18 -15.51
C ILE A 116 -0.32 -40.82 -14.12
N LYS A 117 -1.14 -41.83 -13.90
CA LYS A 117 -1.15 -42.72 -12.73
C LYS A 117 -1.08 -44.17 -13.17
N TYR A 118 -0.49 -45.04 -12.36
CA TYR A 118 -0.55 -46.47 -12.62
C TYR A 118 -1.64 -47.15 -11.78
N LYS A 119 -2.46 -47.98 -12.41
CA LYS A 119 -3.40 -48.89 -11.74
C LYS A 119 -3.07 -50.31 -12.20
N GLY A 120 -2.24 -51.00 -11.43
CA GLY A 120 -1.58 -52.23 -11.89
C GLY A 120 -0.66 -51.92 -13.07
N ASN A 121 -0.70 -52.76 -14.11
CA ASN A 121 0.10 -52.54 -15.33
C ASN A 121 -0.51 -51.52 -16.32
N MET A 122 -1.59 -50.83 -15.94
CA MET A 122 -2.32 -49.92 -16.84
C MET A 122 -2.05 -48.46 -16.47
N ARG A 123 -1.62 -47.67 -17.46
CA ARG A 123 -1.54 -46.21 -17.36
C ARG A 123 -2.95 -45.62 -17.40
N VAL A 124 -3.24 -44.73 -16.46
CA VAL A 124 -4.55 -44.08 -16.31
C VAL A 124 -4.37 -42.57 -16.18
N MET A 125 -5.12 -41.78 -16.94
CA MET A 125 -5.33 -40.37 -16.63
C MET A 125 -6.74 -40.17 -16.07
N GLU A 126 -6.81 -39.52 -14.91
CA GLU A 126 -8.06 -39.13 -14.28
C GLU A 126 -8.35 -37.65 -14.56
N MET A 127 -9.56 -37.36 -15.04
CA MET A 127 -10.00 -36.05 -15.49
C MET A 127 -9.05 -35.36 -16.50
N PRO A 128 -8.55 -36.05 -17.54
CA PRO A 128 -7.69 -35.40 -18.52
C PRO A 128 -8.48 -34.35 -19.32
N GLU A 129 -7.83 -33.24 -19.60
CA GLU A 129 -8.30 -32.29 -20.60
C GLU A 129 -8.13 -32.91 -21.98
N TYR A 130 -9.03 -32.59 -22.91
CA TYR A 130 -9.02 -33.15 -24.25
C TYR A 130 -9.10 -32.04 -25.29
N PHE A 131 -8.36 -32.21 -26.37
CA PHE A 131 -8.24 -31.23 -27.46
C PHE A 131 -8.25 -31.94 -28.80
N THR A 132 -8.82 -31.31 -29.82
CA THR A 132 -8.46 -31.66 -31.20
C THR A 132 -7.03 -31.21 -31.44
N GLN A 133 -6.32 -31.86 -32.37
CA GLN A 133 -4.92 -31.52 -32.68
C GLN A 133 -4.75 -30.02 -32.99
N MET A 134 -5.57 -29.48 -33.89
CA MET A 134 -5.57 -28.05 -34.24
C MET A 134 -5.81 -27.12 -33.02
N ASN A 135 -6.68 -27.51 -32.08
CA ASN A 135 -6.93 -26.70 -30.89
C ASN A 135 -5.79 -26.79 -29.88
N TYR A 136 -5.11 -27.94 -29.80
CA TYR A 136 -3.95 -28.12 -28.94
C TYR A 136 -2.75 -27.32 -29.44
N GLU A 137 -2.47 -27.36 -30.74
CA GLU A 137 -1.41 -26.56 -31.37
C GLU A 137 -1.60 -25.07 -31.07
N ARG A 138 -2.83 -24.53 -31.21
CA ARG A 138 -3.15 -23.15 -30.83
C ARG A 138 -2.96 -22.86 -29.34
N ALA A 139 -3.27 -23.83 -28.48
CA ALA A 139 -3.10 -23.69 -27.03
C ALA A 139 -1.63 -23.77 -26.60
N MET A 140 -0.78 -24.40 -27.42
CA MET A 140 0.67 -24.50 -27.22
C MET A 140 1.40 -23.24 -27.71
N SER A 141 0.88 -22.57 -28.74
CA SER A 141 1.49 -21.35 -29.29
C SER A 141 1.50 -20.15 -28.33
N THR A 142 0.65 -20.14 -27.30
CA THR A 142 0.57 -19.06 -26.31
C THR A 142 0.31 -19.63 -24.93
N MET A 143 0.77 -18.95 -23.88
CA MET A 143 0.39 -19.32 -22.51
C MET A 143 -1.10 -19.00 -22.32
N GLN A 144 -1.87 -19.98 -21.84
CA GLN A 144 -3.32 -19.83 -21.71
C GLN A 144 -3.67 -19.11 -20.40
N PRO A 145 -4.43 -18.01 -20.44
CA PRO A 145 -4.74 -17.21 -19.26
C PRO A 145 -5.68 -17.95 -18.29
N ILE A 146 -5.43 -17.74 -17.00
CA ILE A 146 -6.29 -18.15 -15.90
C ILE A 146 -6.82 -16.87 -15.26
N TYR A 147 -8.11 -16.60 -15.45
CA TYR A 147 -8.79 -15.43 -14.87
C TYR A 147 -9.30 -15.72 -13.45
N PRO A 148 -9.45 -14.69 -12.61
CA PRO A 148 -10.26 -14.80 -11.40
C PRO A 148 -11.71 -15.15 -11.77
N LEU A 149 -12.36 -16.02 -11.00
CA LEU A 149 -13.72 -16.50 -11.29
C LEU A 149 -14.64 -16.22 -10.10
N LYS A 150 -15.89 -15.83 -10.37
CA LYS A 150 -16.99 -15.81 -9.40
C LYS A 150 -18.06 -16.84 -9.80
N ALA A 151 -18.95 -17.18 -8.87
CA ALA A 151 -19.97 -18.19 -9.07
C ALA A 151 -20.75 -17.95 -10.40
N LYS A 152 -20.81 -18.99 -11.25
CA LYS A 152 -21.51 -19.07 -12.56
C LYS A 152 -20.74 -18.64 -13.82
N ILE A 153 -19.48 -18.20 -13.73
CA ILE A 153 -18.65 -17.95 -14.93
C ILE A 153 -17.50 -18.96 -15.04
N THR A 154 -17.15 -19.33 -16.27
CA THR A 154 -16.03 -20.25 -16.55
C THR A 154 -14.87 -19.51 -17.19
N ASN A 155 -13.64 -19.98 -16.95
CA ASN A 155 -12.44 -19.41 -17.56
C ASN A 155 -12.53 -19.40 -19.10
N ASN A 156 -13.11 -20.45 -19.68
CA ASN A 156 -13.31 -20.57 -21.13
C ASN A 156 -14.33 -19.56 -21.69
N SER A 157 -15.29 -19.10 -20.87
CA SER A 157 -16.21 -18.03 -21.28
C SER A 157 -15.46 -16.70 -21.41
N ILE A 158 -14.64 -16.35 -20.42
CA ILE A 158 -13.84 -15.11 -20.44
C ILE A 158 -12.81 -15.17 -21.56
N THR A 159 -12.07 -16.27 -21.68
CA THR A 159 -11.07 -16.49 -22.74
C THR A 159 -11.66 -16.31 -24.14
N ARG A 160 -12.86 -16.85 -24.39
CA ARG A 160 -13.56 -16.68 -25.67
C ARG A 160 -14.00 -15.23 -25.90
N ALA A 161 -14.48 -14.56 -24.87
CA ALA A 161 -14.87 -13.16 -24.95
C ALA A 161 -13.68 -12.26 -25.30
N VAL A 162 -12.54 -12.43 -24.63
CA VAL A 162 -11.32 -11.66 -24.90
C VAL A 162 -10.82 -11.93 -26.34
N ARG A 163 -10.81 -13.20 -26.79
CA ARG A 163 -10.45 -13.53 -28.19
C ARG A 163 -11.38 -12.87 -29.21
N ALA A 164 -12.67 -12.77 -28.91
CA ALA A 164 -13.66 -12.16 -29.80
C ALA A 164 -13.42 -10.65 -29.99
N VAL A 165 -12.71 -9.98 -29.06
CA VAL A 165 -12.37 -8.55 -29.12
C VAL A 165 -10.91 -8.30 -29.50
N SER A 166 -10.16 -9.31 -29.96
CA SER A 166 -8.76 -9.18 -30.40
C SER A 166 -8.54 -8.11 -31.47
N SER A 167 -9.49 -7.92 -32.38
CA SER A 167 -9.45 -6.85 -33.38
C SER A 167 -9.60 -5.46 -32.78
N VAL A 168 -10.35 -5.32 -31.67
CA VAL A 168 -10.46 -4.07 -30.91
C VAL A 168 -9.15 -3.80 -30.17
N ILE A 169 -8.56 -4.82 -29.54
CA ILE A 169 -7.25 -4.72 -28.85
C ILE A 169 -6.16 -4.22 -29.81
N SER A 170 -6.10 -4.80 -31.01
CA SER A 170 -5.10 -4.45 -32.04
C SER A 170 -5.25 -3.02 -32.57
N ALA A 171 -6.43 -2.41 -32.40
CA ALA A 171 -6.73 -1.06 -32.86
C ALA A 171 -6.63 0.00 -31.74
N ILE A 172 -6.19 -0.38 -30.54
CA ILE A 172 -6.04 0.56 -29.43
C ILE A 172 -4.91 1.56 -29.76
N PRO A 173 -5.19 2.87 -29.81
CA PRO A 173 -4.18 3.86 -30.14
C PRO A 173 -3.16 4.02 -29.02
N GLU A 174 -1.92 4.27 -29.42
CA GLU A 174 -0.86 4.71 -28.53
C GLU A 174 -1.15 6.16 -28.10
N TYR A 175 -1.08 6.41 -26.80
CA TYR A 175 -1.32 7.75 -26.22
C TYR A 175 -0.02 8.42 -25.77
N LEU A 176 1.06 7.65 -25.63
CA LEU A 176 2.38 8.18 -25.31
C LEU A 176 3.03 8.79 -26.55
N PRO A 177 3.77 9.91 -26.40
CA PRO A 177 4.60 10.44 -27.48
C PRO A 177 5.62 9.39 -27.95
N GLU A 178 5.88 9.36 -29.26
CA GLU A 178 6.82 8.39 -29.86
C GLU A 178 8.22 8.43 -29.22
N GLU A 179 8.67 9.63 -28.83
CA GLU A 179 9.95 9.83 -28.14
C GLU A 179 10.02 9.05 -26.82
N VAL A 180 8.96 9.12 -26.00
CA VAL A 180 8.89 8.41 -24.71
C VAL A 180 8.91 6.90 -24.93
N VAL A 181 8.17 6.41 -25.93
CA VAL A 181 8.13 4.98 -26.27
C VAL A 181 9.52 4.49 -26.71
N ARG A 182 10.21 5.26 -27.57
CA ARG A 182 11.55 4.93 -28.05
C ARG A 182 12.61 4.98 -26.94
N ASP A 183 12.69 6.07 -26.20
CA ASP A 183 13.73 6.29 -25.18
C ASP A 183 13.64 5.29 -24.03
N ARG A 184 12.42 4.87 -23.68
CA ARG A 184 12.16 3.90 -22.61
C ARG A 184 12.02 2.46 -23.13
N ASN A 185 12.17 2.23 -24.43
CA ASN A 185 12.01 0.92 -25.09
C ASN A 185 10.70 0.21 -24.66
N LEU A 186 9.60 0.95 -24.66
CA LEU A 186 8.29 0.47 -24.22
C LEU A 186 7.63 -0.39 -25.30
N MET A 187 6.99 -1.48 -24.88
CA MET A 187 6.08 -2.23 -25.73
C MET A 187 4.89 -1.33 -26.11
N SER A 188 4.36 -1.44 -27.33
CA SER A 188 3.19 -0.66 -27.74
C SER A 188 1.98 -1.02 -26.87
N ARG A 189 1.04 -0.09 -26.70
CA ARG A 189 -0.14 -0.34 -25.87
C ARG A 189 -0.98 -1.52 -26.35
N SER A 190 -1.21 -1.65 -27.65
CA SER A 190 -1.97 -2.76 -28.23
C SER A 190 -1.28 -4.10 -27.99
N ASP A 191 0.06 -4.14 -28.14
CA ASP A 191 0.83 -5.37 -27.94
C ASP A 191 0.84 -5.76 -26.46
N ALA A 192 1.01 -4.79 -25.56
CA ALA A 192 0.99 -5.06 -24.12
C ALA A 192 -0.34 -5.66 -23.66
N ILE A 193 -1.46 -5.14 -24.17
CA ILE A 193 -2.79 -5.68 -23.88
C ILE A 193 -2.99 -7.07 -24.52
N SER A 194 -2.46 -7.31 -25.72
CA SER A 194 -2.54 -8.62 -26.35
C SER A 194 -1.73 -9.67 -25.55
N GLU A 195 -0.48 -9.34 -25.23
CA GLU A 195 0.48 -10.22 -24.57
C GLU A 195 0.15 -10.43 -23.08
N ILE A 196 -0.52 -9.51 -22.39
CA ILE A 196 -1.00 -9.78 -21.02
C ILE A 196 -2.12 -10.83 -21.02
N HIS A 197 -2.92 -10.95 -22.08
CA HIS A 197 -3.98 -11.97 -22.12
C HIS A 197 -3.50 -13.29 -22.71
N PHE A 198 -2.69 -13.25 -23.76
CA PHE A 198 -2.21 -14.43 -24.48
C PHE A 198 -0.72 -14.30 -24.79
N PRO A 199 0.16 -14.35 -23.78
CA PRO A 199 1.58 -14.15 -24.02
C PRO A 199 2.14 -15.29 -24.87
N GLU A 200 2.97 -14.96 -25.86
CA GLU A 200 3.70 -15.98 -26.62
C GLU A 200 4.74 -16.69 -25.75
N ASN A 201 5.39 -15.94 -24.86
CA ASN A 201 6.40 -16.44 -23.94
C ASN A 201 6.53 -15.55 -22.70
N GLU A 202 7.31 -16.02 -21.72
CA GLU A 202 7.52 -15.33 -20.45
C GLU A 202 8.21 -13.97 -20.60
N GLU A 203 9.05 -13.79 -21.63
CA GLU A 203 9.72 -12.51 -21.90
C GLU A 203 8.73 -11.44 -22.36
N LYS A 204 7.86 -11.77 -23.31
CA LYS A 204 6.81 -10.88 -23.77
C LYS A 204 5.80 -10.55 -22.67
N LEU A 205 5.42 -11.54 -21.85
CA LEU A 205 4.59 -11.33 -20.67
C LEU A 205 5.22 -10.29 -19.73
N ARG A 206 6.52 -10.42 -19.44
CA ARG A 206 7.24 -9.47 -18.57
C ARG A 206 7.22 -8.05 -19.13
N ARG A 207 7.44 -7.90 -20.45
CA ARG A 207 7.37 -6.58 -21.11
C ARG A 207 5.97 -6.00 -21.09
N ALA A 208 4.93 -6.82 -21.28
CA ALA A 208 3.54 -6.41 -21.17
C ALA A 208 3.19 -5.91 -19.77
N ILE A 209 3.55 -6.68 -18.73
CA ILE A 209 3.36 -6.28 -17.32
C ILE A 209 4.08 -4.95 -17.05
N SER A 210 5.33 -4.81 -17.49
CA SER A 210 6.09 -3.57 -17.30
C SER A 210 5.43 -2.37 -17.99
N ARG A 211 4.86 -2.56 -19.18
CA ARG A 211 4.16 -1.49 -19.90
C ARG A 211 2.86 -1.10 -19.21
N ILE A 212 2.05 -2.07 -18.79
CA ILE A 212 0.78 -1.82 -18.09
C ILE A 212 1.04 -1.11 -16.75
N ALA A 213 2.02 -1.59 -15.98
CA ALA A 213 2.41 -0.94 -14.73
C ALA A 213 2.88 0.51 -14.97
N PHE A 214 3.66 0.75 -16.03
CA PHE A 214 4.06 2.10 -16.41
C PHE A 214 2.86 3.00 -16.71
N ASP A 215 1.90 2.52 -17.51
CA ASP A 215 0.68 3.25 -17.85
C ASP A 215 -0.14 3.59 -16.59
N GLU A 216 -0.33 2.61 -15.68
CA GLU A 216 -1.05 2.82 -14.41
C GLU A 216 -0.35 3.84 -13.50
N PHE A 217 0.96 3.76 -13.35
CA PHE A 217 1.72 4.73 -12.55
C PHE A 217 1.71 6.13 -13.18
N LEU A 218 1.82 6.22 -14.51
CA LEU A 218 1.78 7.50 -15.20
C LEU A 218 0.41 8.16 -15.08
N GLU A 219 -0.67 7.41 -15.32
CA GLU A 219 -2.04 7.90 -15.15
C GLU A 219 -2.27 8.39 -13.72
N PHE A 220 -1.79 7.63 -12.74
CA PHE A 220 -1.85 7.99 -11.34
C PHE A 220 -1.10 9.30 -11.04
N LEU A 221 0.14 9.45 -11.50
CA LEU A 221 0.95 10.65 -11.30
C LEU A 221 0.37 11.88 -12.00
N ILE A 222 -0.20 11.72 -13.20
CA ILE A 222 -0.89 12.80 -13.91
C ILE A 222 -2.11 13.26 -13.12
N LYS A 223 -2.95 12.34 -12.65
CA LYS A 223 -4.12 12.67 -11.83
C LYS A 223 -3.73 13.41 -10.55
N ILE A 224 -2.67 12.97 -9.88
CA ILE A 224 -2.10 13.70 -8.73
C ILE A 224 -1.72 15.13 -9.12
N ARG A 225 -0.99 15.29 -10.22
CA ARG A 225 -0.51 16.61 -10.64
C ARG A 225 -1.66 17.55 -10.98
N VAL A 226 -2.70 17.05 -11.66
CA VAL A 226 -3.92 17.83 -11.94
C VAL A 226 -4.60 18.26 -10.64
N LEU A 227 -4.68 17.38 -9.63
CA LEU A 227 -5.20 17.74 -8.31
C LEU A 227 -4.33 18.80 -7.60
N ARG A 228 -3.00 18.74 -7.73
CA ARG A 228 -2.11 19.78 -7.20
C ARG A 228 -2.34 21.14 -7.85
N GLU A 229 -2.42 21.19 -9.18
CA GLU A 229 -2.57 22.47 -9.91
C GLU A 229 -3.86 23.20 -9.54
N SER A 230 -4.92 22.49 -9.14
CA SER A 230 -6.14 23.09 -8.59
C SER A 230 -6.01 23.63 -7.14
N SER A 231 -4.97 23.24 -6.39
CA SER A 231 -4.75 23.67 -4.99
C SER A 231 -3.59 24.68 -4.85
N VAL A 232 -2.61 24.67 -5.76
CA VAL A 232 -1.46 25.60 -5.76
C VAL A 232 -1.87 27.03 -6.14
N SER A 233 -3.11 27.25 -6.59
CA SER A 233 -3.65 28.58 -6.90
C SER A 233 -3.91 29.46 -5.68
N ASP A 234 -3.88 28.90 -4.47
CA ASP A 234 -4.22 29.66 -3.26
C ASP A 234 -3.06 30.59 -2.89
N THR A 235 -3.29 31.89 -3.11
CA THR A 235 -2.36 32.94 -2.69
C THR A 235 -2.43 33.11 -1.18
N SER A 236 -1.28 33.27 -0.53
CA SER A 236 -1.24 33.60 0.90
C SER A 236 -0.74 35.03 1.10
N SER A 237 -1.43 35.78 1.95
CA SER A 237 -0.98 37.10 2.39
C SER A 237 0.07 37.02 3.52
N HIS A 238 0.38 35.82 4.01
CA HIS A 238 1.24 35.55 5.16
C HIS A 238 2.73 35.47 4.80
N VAL A 239 3.28 36.53 4.21
CA VAL A 239 4.67 36.54 3.69
C VAL A 239 5.69 36.86 4.79
N ILE A 240 6.79 36.13 4.81
CA ILE A 240 7.88 36.34 5.77
C ILE A 240 8.52 37.74 5.61
N THR A 241 8.76 38.43 6.73
CA THR A 241 9.44 39.74 6.74
C THR A 241 10.97 39.62 6.81
N ASN A 242 11.67 40.66 6.33
CA ASN A 242 13.14 40.73 6.45
C ASN A 242 13.62 40.74 7.91
N GLU A 243 12.85 41.33 8.84
CA GLU A 243 13.17 41.30 10.27
C GLU A 243 13.16 39.86 10.81
N ALA A 244 12.17 39.06 10.39
CA ALA A 244 12.08 37.67 10.79
C ALA A 244 13.28 36.85 10.30
N LEU A 245 13.80 37.12 9.10
CA LEU A 245 15.02 36.47 8.58
C LEU A 245 16.26 36.80 9.42
N VAL A 246 16.44 38.05 9.82
CA VAL A 246 17.57 38.45 10.68
C VAL A 246 17.49 37.78 12.05
N LYS A 247 16.28 37.72 12.63
CA LYS A 247 16.05 37.08 13.93
C LYS A 247 16.22 35.56 13.86
N LYS A 248 15.88 34.93 12.74
CA LYS A 248 16.15 33.52 12.45
C LYS A 248 17.64 33.22 12.54
N ASP A 249 18.48 34.01 11.89
CA ASP A 249 19.94 33.80 11.88
C ASP A 249 20.55 33.99 13.28
N ALA A 250 20.05 34.99 14.03
CA ALA A 250 20.42 35.18 15.44
C ALA A 250 20.00 33.99 16.32
N PHE A 251 18.81 33.44 16.09
CA PHE A 251 18.32 32.26 16.80
C PHE A 251 19.17 31.02 16.54
N ILE A 252 19.46 30.74 15.26
CA ILE A 252 20.30 29.60 14.86
C ILE A 252 21.70 29.71 15.47
N SER A 253 22.28 30.91 15.50
CA SER A 253 23.59 31.17 16.09
C SER A 253 23.63 31.00 17.61
N GLY A 254 22.48 31.14 18.29
CA GLY A 254 22.35 30.96 19.74
C GLY A 254 22.10 29.52 20.19
N LEU A 255 21.94 28.57 19.25
CA LEU A 255 21.71 27.17 19.60
C LEU A 255 22.98 26.50 20.16
N PRO A 256 22.86 25.59 21.13
CA PRO A 256 24.00 24.86 21.69
C PRO A 256 24.58 23.80 20.74
N PHE A 257 24.04 23.68 19.53
CA PHE A 257 24.45 22.73 18.49
C PHE A 257 24.32 23.38 17.12
N LYS A 258 25.03 22.82 16.13
CA LYS A 258 24.92 23.24 14.73
C LYS A 258 23.85 22.42 14.02
N LEU A 259 23.08 23.07 13.15
CA LEU A 259 22.12 22.38 12.28
C LEU A 259 22.84 21.46 11.29
N THR A 260 22.23 20.32 11.00
CA THR A 260 22.70 19.40 9.95
C THR A 260 22.40 19.97 8.56
N ALA A 261 23.06 19.45 7.51
CA ALA A 261 22.79 19.92 6.15
C ALA A 261 21.33 19.60 5.74
N GLY A 262 20.81 18.45 6.17
CA GLY A 262 19.40 18.09 5.99
C GLY A 262 18.42 19.07 6.66
N GLN A 263 18.73 19.51 7.89
CA GLN A 263 17.90 20.49 8.60
C GLN A 263 17.96 21.88 7.93
N GLN A 264 19.15 22.30 7.47
CA GLN A 264 19.32 23.58 6.78
C GLN A 264 18.56 23.60 5.46
N ASN A 265 18.69 22.55 4.63
CA ASN A 265 17.96 22.46 3.36
C ASN A 265 16.45 22.48 3.56
N ALA A 266 15.94 21.74 4.57
CA ALA A 266 14.52 21.75 4.90
C ALA A 266 14.03 23.14 5.34
N LEU A 267 14.86 23.87 6.10
CA LEU A 267 14.54 25.24 6.50
C LEU A 267 14.55 26.20 5.30
N ASP A 268 15.55 26.10 4.42
CA ASP A 268 15.64 26.96 3.24
C ASP A 268 14.46 26.75 2.28
N ASP A 269 14.03 25.50 2.11
CA ASP A 269 12.79 25.15 1.38
C ASP A 269 11.56 25.83 1.99
N ILE A 270 11.38 25.73 3.32
CA ILE A 270 10.24 26.32 4.04
C ILE A 270 10.24 27.84 3.90
N ILE A 271 11.39 28.48 4.12
CA ILE A 271 11.52 29.94 4.03
C ILE A 271 11.22 30.41 2.60
N LYS A 272 11.71 29.69 1.59
CA LYS A 272 11.43 29.99 0.19
C LYS A 272 9.94 29.94 -0.12
N ASP A 273 9.25 28.88 0.33
CA ASP A 273 7.81 28.72 0.05
C ASP A 273 6.97 29.77 0.78
N MET A 274 7.22 29.98 2.07
CA MET A 274 6.54 31.01 2.87
C MET A 274 6.87 32.45 2.41
N SER A 275 7.91 32.65 1.60
CA SER A 275 8.21 33.95 0.99
C SER A 275 7.63 34.12 -0.42
N SER A 276 7.02 33.07 -1.00
CA SER A 276 6.65 33.04 -2.42
C SER A 276 5.37 33.80 -2.76
N GLY A 277 4.52 34.08 -1.77
CA GLY A 277 3.16 34.61 -1.96
C GLY A 277 2.10 33.54 -2.21
N TYR A 278 2.48 32.25 -2.22
CA TYR A 278 1.57 31.11 -2.32
C TYR A 278 1.53 30.32 -1.01
N VAL A 279 0.44 29.59 -0.76
CA VAL A 279 0.34 28.70 0.41
C VAL A 279 1.38 27.58 0.33
N MET A 280 2.34 27.58 1.26
CA MET A 280 3.19 26.42 1.49
C MET A 280 2.37 25.22 1.97
N ASN A 281 2.55 24.06 1.35
CA ASN A 281 2.03 22.78 1.81
C ASN A 281 3.15 21.73 1.81
N ARG A 282 3.82 21.53 2.94
CA ARG A 282 5.10 20.80 3.00
C ARG A 282 5.14 19.72 4.07
N LEU A 283 5.70 18.56 3.72
CA LEU A 283 5.98 17.44 4.62
C LEU A 283 7.49 17.36 4.90
N ILE A 284 7.88 17.50 6.16
CA ILE A 284 9.22 17.17 6.66
C ILE A 284 9.24 15.70 7.07
N GLN A 285 10.08 14.93 6.39
CA GLN A 285 10.31 13.52 6.67
C GLN A 285 11.70 13.32 7.26
N GLY A 286 11.80 12.62 8.38
CA GLY A 286 13.10 12.22 8.92
C GLY A 286 12.94 11.36 10.17
N ASP A 287 13.97 10.59 10.52
CA ASP A 287 13.90 9.64 11.63
C ASP A 287 13.61 10.30 12.99
N VAL A 288 13.15 9.52 13.97
CA VAL A 288 13.00 9.99 15.37
C VAL A 288 14.34 10.53 15.86
N GLY A 289 14.35 11.79 16.31
CA GLY A 289 15.55 12.48 16.77
C GLY A 289 16.40 13.12 15.66
N SER A 290 15.94 13.18 14.41
CA SER A 290 16.60 13.94 13.33
C SER A 290 16.51 15.47 13.49
N GLY A 291 15.84 15.96 14.54
CA GLY A 291 15.66 17.40 14.81
C GLY A 291 14.55 18.06 14.00
N LYS A 292 13.50 17.34 13.58
CA LYS A 292 12.32 17.96 12.94
C LYS A 292 11.72 19.09 13.79
N THR A 293 11.66 18.89 15.11
CA THR A 293 11.15 19.87 16.08
C THR A 293 11.90 21.20 16.06
N ILE A 294 13.23 21.21 15.85
CA ILE A 294 13.96 22.48 15.78
C ILE A 294 13.64 23.22 14.48
N VAL A 295 13.45 22.50 13.36
CA VAL A 295 13.01 23.11 12.10
C VAL A 295 11.63 23.73 12.27
N ALA A 296 10.67 23.01 12.86
CA ALA A 296 9.34 23.54 13.17
C ALA A 296 9.38 24.76 14.12
N ALA A 297 10.24 24.73 15.14
CA ALA A 297 10.41 25.84 16.06
C ALA A 297 10.90 27.11 15.35
N ILE A 298 11.87 26.97 14.44
CA ILE A 298 12.38 28.09 13.65
C ILE A 298 11.28 28.61 12.70
N SER A 299 10.49 27.74 12.08
CA SER A 299 9.36 28.15 11.23
C SER A 299 8.30 28.95 12.02
N LEU A 300 7.96 28.52 13.24
CA LEU A 300 7.06 29.26 14.13
C LEU A 300 7.64 30.62 14.52
N LEU A 301 8.93 30.68 14.86
CA LEU A 301 9.61 31.93 15.20
C LEU A 301 9.50 32.94 14.05
N VAL A 302 9.81 32.51 12.82
CA VAL A 302 9.80 33.38 11.65
C VAL A 302 8.39 33.86 11.31
N ASN A 303 7.40 32.98 11.41
CA ASN A 303 5.99 33.31 11.25
C ASN A 303 5.53 34.35 12.29
N SER A 304 5.83 34.13 13.57
CA SER A 304 5.40 35.00 14.65
C SER A 304 6.08 36.36 14.66
N ILE A 305 7.37 36.44 14.30
CA ILE A 305 8.06 37.73 14.14
C ILE A 305 7.50 38.50 12.94
N SER A 306 6.96 37.81 11.93
CA SER A 306 6.27 38.44 10.80
C SER A 306 4.86 38.97 11.17
N GLY A 307 4.42 38.79 12.43
CA GLY A 307 3.16 39.32 12.94
C GLY A 307 1.98 38.36 12.81
N TYR A 308 2.24 37.08 12.53
CA TYR A 308 1.24 36.05 12.33
C TYR A 308 1.21 35.04 13.47
N GLN A 309 0.03 34.54 13.81
CA GLN A 309 -0.12 33.48 14.79
C GLN A 309 0.30 32.14 14.19
N GLY A 310 0.91 31.28 15.00
CA GLY A 310 1.28 29.92 14.65
C GLY A 310 0.56 28.89 15.52
N ALA A 311 0.26 27.72 14.96
CA ALA A 311 -0.31 26.59 15.69
C ALA A 311 0.56 25.34 15.52
N LEU A 312 0.84 24.64 16.60
CA LEU A 312 1.50 23.33 16.61
C LEU A 312 0.57 22.29 17.23
N MET A 313 0.04 21.41 16.39
CA MET A 313 -0.80 20.29 16.81
C MET A 313 0.03 19.02 17.00
N VAL A 314 -0.10 18.38 18.16
CA VAL A 314 0.70 17.21 18.56
C VAL A 314 -0.19 16.07 19.07
N PRO A 315 0.24 14.79 18.95
CA PRO A 315 -0.63 13.62 19.12
C PRO A 315 -1.09 13.34 20.56
N THR A 316 -0.38 13.84 21.56
CA THR A 316 -0.68 13.55 22.96
C THR A 316 -0.51 14.79 23.81
N GLU A 317 -1.22 14.85 24.94
CA GLU A 317 -1.10 15.96 25.88
C GLU A 317 0.29 16.04 26.52
N VAL A 318 0.91 14.89 26.78
CA VAL A 318 2.29 14.82 27.32
C VAL A 318 3.27 15.52 26.39
N LEU A 319 3.20 15.24 25.08
CA LEU A 319 4.02 15.94 24.09
C LEU A 319 3.66 17.42 23.98
N ALA A 320 2.37 17.78 24.12
CA ALA A 320 1.95 19.18 24.09
C ALA A 320 2.57 19.99 25.24
N VAL A 321 2.53 19.44 26.46
CA VAL A 321 3.14 20.05 27.65
C VAL A 321 4.65 20.15 27.47
N GLN A 322 5.31 19.07 27.01
CA GLN A 322 6.75 19.07 26.76
C GLN A 322 7.15 20.15 25.75
N HIS A 323 6.49 20.21 24.59
CA HIS A 323 6.76 21.24 23.59
C HIS A 323 6.45 22.64 24.10
N PHE A 324 5.39 22.81 24.90
CA PHE A 324 5.07 24.09 25.52
C PHE A 324 6.19 24.57 26.44
N ASP A 325 6.70 23.72 27.33
CA ASP A 325 7.76 24.08 28.25
C ASP A 325 9.08 24.43 27.53
N ASP A 326 9.43 23.64 26.51
CA ASP A 326 10.66 23.83 25.73
C ASP A 326 10.59 25.10 24.85
N LEU A 327 9.50 25.26 24.09
CA LEU A 327 9.32 26.39 23.18
C LEU A 327 9.10 27.70 23.94
N SER A 328 8.40 27.69 25.07
CA SER A 328 8.24 28.88 25.91
C SER A 328 9.58 29.41 26.42
N LYS A 329 10.51 28.52 26.80
CA LYS A 329 11.86 28.91 27.21
C LYS A 329 12.67 29.45 26.04
N LEU A 330 12.60 28.78 24.88
CA LEU A 330 13.33 29.16 23.67
C LEU A 330 12.88 30.50 23.10
N PHE A 331 11.59 30.83 23.18
CA PHE A 331 11.04 32.05 22.59
C PHE A 331 10.97 33.25 23.54
N LYS A 332 11.22 33.05 24.83
CA LYS A 332 11.26 34.13 25.84
C LYS A 332 12.17 35.31 25.46
N PRO A 333 13.40 35.11 24.90
CA PRO A 333 14.26 36.22 24.47
C PRO A 333 13.67 37.06 23.31
N TYR A 334 12.74 36.49 22.55
CA TYR A 334 12.09 37.11 21.40
C TYR A 334 10.75 37.75 21.76
N LYS A 335 10.35 37.71 23.05
CA LYS A 335 9.11 38.27 23.58
C LYS A 335 7.84 37.70 22.93
N LEU A 336 7.90 36.46 22.44
CA LEU A 336 6.73 35.76 21.91
C LEU A 336 5.96 35.07 23.03
N THR A 337 4.64 35.12 22.93
CA THR A 337 3.71 34.51 23.88
C THR A 337 3.24 33.16 23.36
N VAL A 338 3.60 32.10 24.09
CA VAL A 338 3.17 30.73 23.80
C VAL A 338 2.03 30.35 24.75
N ARG A 339 1.02 29.62 24.24
CA ARG A 339 -0.08 29.05 25.04
C ARG A 339 -0.30 27.58 24.76
N LEU A 340 -0.59 26.84 25.83
CA LEU A 340 -0.99 25.44 25.79
C LEU A 340 -2.51 25.33 25.65
N LEU A 341 -2.97 24.40 24.82
CA LEU A 341 -4.37 24.04 24.69
C LEU A 341 -4.56 22.51 24.57
N THR A 342 -4.95 21.87 25.67
CA THR A 342 -5.19 20.42 25.73
C THR A 342 -6.65 20.09 26.04
N GLY A 343 -7.02 18.82 25.89
CA GLY A 343 -8.36 18.31 26.18
C GLY A 343 -8.68 18.35 27.68
N SER A 344 -7.68 18.07 28.53
CA SER A 344 -7.77 18.04 29.99
C SER A 344 -8.00 19.41 30.67
N MET A 345 -7.74 20.53 29.98
CA MET A 345 -7.93 21.86 30.57
C MET A 345 -9.39 22.14 30.94
N THR A 346 -9.58 22.86 32.04
CA THR A 346 -10.92 23.27 32.49
C THR A 346 -11.55 24.25 31.51
N ILE A 347 -12.89 24.34 31.52
CA ILE A 347 -13.63 25.27 30.66
C ILE A 347 -13.18 26.72 30.89
N LYS A 348 -12.85 27.09 32.14
CA LYS A 348 -12.39 28.44 32.48
C LYS A 348 -11.02 28.75 31.87
N GLU A 349 -10.09 27.82 31.95
CA GLU A 349 -8.75 27.96 31.35
C GLU A 349 -8.83 28.01 29.82
N LYS A 350 -9.61 27.12 29.20
CA LYS A 350 -9.84 27.13 27.75
C LYS A 350 -10.41 28.47 27.28
N ARG A 351 -11.40 29.02 27.98
CA ARG A 351 -11.99 30.33 27.64
C ARG A 351 -10.95 31.46 27.70
N ALA A 352 -10.07 31.46 28.70
CA ALA A 352 -9.01 32.47 28.78
C ALA A 352 -8.05 32.38 27.59
N VAL A 353 -7.63 31.17 27.21
CA VAL A 353 -6.77 30.95 26.05
C VAL A 353 -7.48 31.33 24.75
N TYR A 354 -8.77 31.01 24.59
CA TYR A 354 -9.56 31.37 23.40
C TYR A 354 -9.62 32.89 23.19
N GLU A 355 -9.82 33.66 24.27
CA GLU A 355 -9.82 35.12 24.18
C GLU A 355 -8.45 35.68 23.80
N GLU A 356 -7.35 35.11 24.32
CA GLU A 356 -6.00 35.53 23.93
C GLU A 356 -5.67 35.22 22.47
N ILE A 357 -6.12 34.06 21.98
CA ILE A 357 -5.99 33.67 20.56
C ILE A 357 -6.77 34.64 19.67
N LYS A 358 -8.03 34.90 20.01
CA LYS A 358 -8.93 35.76 19.24
C LYS A 358 -8.49 37.23 19.23
N THR A 359 -7.92 37.71 20.33
CA THR A 359 -7.41 39.09 20.44
C THR A 359 -6.01 39.27 19.85
N GLY A 360 -5.32 38.17 19.53
CA GLY A 360 -3.93 38.18 19.03
C GLY A 360 -2.91 38.50 20.11
N LYS A 361 -3.22 38.27 21.39
CA LYS A 361 -2.25 38.35 22.49
C LYS A 361 -1.35 37.11 22.57
N CYS A 362 -1.79 36.02 21.94
CA CYS A 362 -1.05 34.78 21.80
C CYS A 362 -0.42 34.72 20.41
N ASP A 363 0.89 34.47 20.34
CA ASP A 363 1.63 34.34 19.08
C ASP A 363 1.66 32.88 18.62
N ILE A 364 1.78 31.94 19.56
CA ILE A 364 1.95 30.51 19.26
C ILE A 364 1.05 29.66 20.16
N VAL A 365 0.23 28.80 19.55
CA VAL A 365 -0.60 27.82 20.26
C VAL A 365 -0.03 26.42 20.08
N ILE A 366 0.17 25.69 21.18
CA ILE A 366 0.60 24.30 21.17
C ILE A 366 -0.50 23.46 21.81
N GLY A 367 -0.88 22.34 21.21
CA GLY A 367 -2.03 21.61 21.69
C GLY A 367 -2.36 20.34 20.92
N THR A 368 -3.39 19.64 21.37
CA THR A 368 -3.87 18.43 20.71
C THR A 368 -4.99 18.76 19.72
N HIS A 369 -5.84 17.79 19.38
CA HIS A 369 -7.07 18.00 18.61
C HIS A 369 -8.02 19.07 19.21
N ALA A 370 -7.74 19.57 20.42
CA ALA A 370 -8.44 20.71 20.99
C ALA A 370 -8.31 21.98 20.11
N ILE A 371 -7.20 22.16 19.37
CA ILE A 371 -6.96 23.35 18.53
C ILE A 371 -7.97 23.48 17.38
N ILE A 372 -8.46 22.34 16.85
CA ILE A 372 -9.36 22.30 15.68
C ILE A 372 -10.85 22.37 16.05
N GLN A 373 -11.18 22.60 17.32
CA GLN A 373 -12.58 22.73 17.75
C GLN A 373 -13.23 24.00 17.19
N ASP A 374 -14.53 23.95 16.91
CA ASP A 374 -15.28 25.05 16.27
C ASP A 374 -15.24 26.35 17.08
N SER A 375 -15.10 26.26 18.40
CA SER A 375 -15.05 27.41 19.32
C SER A 375 -13.82 28.31 19.20
N ILE A 376 -12.80 27.88 18.45
CA ILE A 376 -11.54 28.62 18.32
C ILE A 376 -11.53 29.44 17.04
N SER A 377 -11.19 30.71 17.17
CA SER A 377 -11.03 31.66 16.08
C SER A 377 -9.74 32.43 16.29
N PHE A 378 -8.81 32.27 15.34
CA PHE A 378 -7.56 33.01 15.33
C PHE A 378 -7.77 34.41 14.77
N LYS A 379 -6.98 35.37 15.23
CA LYS A 379 -6.96 36.72 14.67
C LYS A 379 -6.29 36.73 13.30
N ASN A 380 -5.13 36.05 13.20
CA ASN A 380 -4.33 36.03 11.97
C ASN A 380 -3.40 34.80 11.96
N LEU A 381 -3.95 33.61 11.70
CA LEU A 381 -3.18 32.36 11.67
C LEU A 381 -2.42 32.25 10.35
N GLY A 382 -1.08 32.28 10.41
CA GLY A 382 -0.22 32.22 9.22
C GLY A 382 0.53 30.90 9.03
N LEU A 383 0.68 30.09 10.09
CA LEU A 383 1.36 28.80 10.00
C LEU A 383 0.70 27.75 10.89
N VAL A 384 0.42 26.60 10.29
CA VAL A 384 -0.09 25.39 10.95
C VAL A 384 0.95 24.30 10.84
N ILE A 385 1.37 23.76 11.98
CA ILE A 385 2.27 22.62 12.06
C ILE A 385 1.54 21.44 12.67
N THR A 386 1.65 20.28 12.05
CA THR A 386 1.13 19.01 12.61
C THR A 386 2.26 18.01 12.78
N ASP A 387 2.40 17.46 13.99
CA ASP A 387 3.39 16.43 14.29
C ASP A 387 2.76 15.03 14.30
N GLU A 388 3.49 14.06 13.75
CA GLU A 388 3.13 12.65 13.66
C GLU A 388 1.75 12.38 13.00
N GLN A 389 1.64 12.80 11.73
CA GLN A 389 0.40 12.81 10.95
C GLN A 389 -0.36 11.48 10.90
N HIS A 390 0.30 10.32 11.02
CA HIS A 390 -0.39 9.02 10.89
C HIS A 390 -1.50 8.78 11.92
N ARG A 391 -1.51 9.50 13.05
CA ARG A 391 -2.60 9.42 14.03
C ARG A 391 -3.74 10.40 13.76
N PHE A 392 -3.53 11.38 12.89
CA PHE A 392 -4.49 12.44 12.59
C PHE A 392 -5.07 12.23 11.18
N GLY A 393 -6.39 12.13 11.08
CA GLY A 393 -7.05 11.95 9.79
C GLY A 393 -6.93 13.19 8.90
N VAL A 394 -6.89 13.01 7.58
CA VAL A 394 -6.82 14.10 6.57
C VAL A 394 -7.84 15.22 6.85
N LYS A 395 -9.05 14.86 7.30
CA LYS A 395 -10.12 15.82 7.66
C LYS A 395 -9.80 16.76 8.83
N GLN A 396 -8.92 16.37 9.74
CA GLN A 396 -8.54 17.22 10.87
C GLN A 396 -7.56 18.32 10.44
N ARG A 397 -6.77 18.06 9.39
CA ARG A 397 -5.88 19.03 8.76
C ARG A 397 -6.67 20.09 8.00
N GLU A 398 -7.60 19.67 7.14
CA GLU A 398 -8.49 20.59 6.41
C GLU A 398 -9.21 21.56 7.37
N LYS A 399 -9.73 21.03 8.49
CA LYS A 399 -10.35 21.87 9.53
C LYS A 399 -9.43 22.90 10.16
N LEU A 400 -8.12 22.65 10.24
CA LEU A 400 -7.16 23.60 10.80
C LEU A 400 -6.73 24.64 9.76
N GLU A 401 -6.66 24.24 8.49
CA GLU A 401 -6.47 25.14 7.35
C GLU A 401 -7.65 26.12 7.25
N GLU A 402 -8.88 25.63 7.39
CA GLU A 402 -10.12 26.43 7.41
C GLU A 402 -10.20 27.45 8.57
N LYS A 403 -9.33 27.36 9.59
CA LYS A 403 -9.29 28.33 10.70
C LYS A 403 -8.55 29.62 10.37
N GLY A 404 -7.76 29.64 9.31
CA GLY A 404 -7.02 30.80 8.84
C GLY A 404 -7.43 31.18 7.42
N ASP A 405 -7.08 32.39 7.00
CA ASP A 405 -7.22 32.79 5.60
C ASP A 405 -5.98 32.34 4.83
N SER A 406 -6.00 31.11 4.30
CA SER A 406 -4.88 30.51 3.55
C SER A 406 -3.56 30.45 4.35
N PRO A 407 -3.54 29.79 5.54
CA PRO A 407 -2.33 29.63 6.33
C PRO A 407 -1.34 28.67 5.64
N HIS A 408 -0.05 28.85 5.89
CA HIS A 408 0.96 27.88 5.50
C HIS A 408 0.83 26.59 6.32
N VAL A 409 1.14 25.45 5.69
CA VAL A 409 0.94 24.11 6.26
C VAL A 409 2.25 23.36 6.24
N LEU A 410 2.69 22.96 7.44
CA LEU A 410 3.85 22.13 7.67
C LEU A 410 3.44 20.85 8.39
N VAL A 411 3.84 19.71 7.85
CA VAL A 411 3.58 18.42 8.46
C VAL A 411 4.90 17.75 8.77
N MET A 412 5.00 17.10 9.93
CA MET A 412 6.16 16.32 10.32
C MET A 412 5.77 14.86 10.49
N SER A 413 6.60 13.97 9.96
CA SER A 413 6.49 12.53 10.23
C SER A 413 7.83 11.96 10.64
N ALA A 414 7.83 11.18 11.73
CA ALA A 414 9.01 10.44 12.16
C ALA A 414 9.23 9.14 11.39
N THR A 415 8.20 8.61 10.73
CA THR A 415 8.31 7.36 9.97
C THR A 415 8.85 7.65 8.57
N PRO A 416 9.91 6.95 8.14
CA PRO A 416 10.31 7.00 6.75
C PRO A 416 9.27 6.27 5.90
N ILE A 417 8.31 7.00 5.35
CA ILE A 417 7.33 6.49 4.41
C ILE A 417 8.05 6.21 3.08
N PRO A 418 7.89 5.02 2.47
CA PRO A 418 8.44 4.75 1.15
C PRO A 418 8.04 5.87 0.18
N ARG A 419 9.00 6.40 -0.58
CA ARG A 419 8.77 7.58 -1.43
C ARG A 419 7.56 7.43 -2.35
N THR A 420 7.31 6.22 -2.86
CA THR A 420 6.12 5.87 -3.64
C THR A 420 4.83 6.04 -2.84
N LEU A 421 4.78 5.54 -1.61
CA LEU A 421 3.63 5.71 -0.72
C LEU A 421 3.46 7.16 -0.28
N ALA A 422 4.55 7.89 -0.09
CA ALA A 422 4.51 9.31 0.25
C ALA A 422 3.93 10.16 -0.90
N ILE A 423 4.30 9.86 -2.15
CA ILE A 423 3.70 10.50 -3.33
C ILE A 423 2.21 10.17 -3.45
N ILE A 424 1.77 8.99 -3.00
CA ILE A 424 0.35 8.59 -3.03
C ILE A 424 -0.45 9.28 -1.92
N LEU A 425 0.04 9.22 -0.68
CA LEU A 425 -0.68 9.71 0.51
C LEU A 425 -0.62 11.23 0.67
N TYR A 426 0.49 11.83 0.25
CA TYR A 426 0.78 13.27 0.38
C TYR A 426 1.03 13.86 -1.00
N ALA A 427 0.26 13.35 -1.94
CA ALA A 427 0.27 13.74 -3.33
C ALA A 427 0.06 15.24 -3.52
N ASP A 428 -0.46 15.95 -2.54
CA ASP A 428 -0.68 17.41 -2.50
C ASP A 428 0.48 18.19 -1.87
N MET A 429 1.46 17.52 -1.25
CA MET A 429 2.51 18.16 -0.45
C MET A 429 3.89 18.09 -1.12
N ASP A 430 4.70 19.12 -0.93
CA ASP A 430 6.14 19.06 -1.23
C ASP A 430 6.91 18.42 -0.08
N ILE A 431 7.93 17.63 -0.39
CA ILE A 431 8.62 16.78 0.61
C ILE A 431 10.05 17.27 0.83
N SER A 432 10.40 17.60 2.06
CA SER A 432 11.78 17.82 2.51
C SER A 432 12.24 16.65 3.37
N VAL A 433 13.35 16.00 2.99
CA VAL A 433 13.87 14.82 3.69
C VAL A 433 15.12 15.16 4.49
N ILE A 434 15.05 14.98 5.82
CA ILE A 434 16.18 15.09 6.75
C ILE A 434 16.76 13.67 6.97
N LYS A 435 17.78 13.32 6.18
CA LYS A 435 18.44 12.00 6.25
C LYS A 435 19.45 11.87 7.39
N GLU A 436 19.99 12.99 7.85
CA GLU A 436 21.11 13.03 8.79
C GLU A 436 20.61 12.97 10.23
N LEU A 437 21.22 12.08 11.03
CA LEU A 437 21.05 12.08 12.48
C LEU A 437 22.06 13.05 13.11
N PRO A 438 21.71 13.74 14.20
CA PRO A 438 22.64 14.62 14.92
C PRO A 438 23.91 13.88 15.35
N SER A 439 25.04 14.59 15.31
CA SER A 439 26.35 14.07 15.71
C SER A 439 26.36 13.60 17.17
N GLY A 440 26.92 12.42 17.43
CA GLY A 440 27.10 11.88 18.79
C GLY A 440 26.12 10.77 19.20
N ARG A 441 25.10 10.46 18.38
CA ARG A 441 24.20 9.34 18.65
C ARG A 441 24.89 8.00 18.39
N LYS A 442 25.04 7.17 19.43
CA LYS A 442 25.56 5.80 19.31
C LYS A 442 24.55 4.93 18.54
N ARG A 443 25.05 4.06 17.66
CA ARG A 443 24.19 3.07 16.97
C ARG A 443 23.60 2.10 17.99
N ILE A 444 22.29 1.84 17.87
CA ILE A 444 21.60 0.81 18.65
C ILE A 444 22.04 -0.56 18.11
N LYS A 445 22.45 -1.46 19.00
CA LYS A 445 22.74 -2.86 18.66
C LYS A 445 21.42 -3.63 18.65
N ASN A 446 21.03 -4.18 17.50
CA ASN A 446 19.77 -4.90 17.33
C ASN A 446 20.05 -6.40 17.18
N CYS A 447 19.19 -7.24 17.76
CA CYS A 447 19.23 -8.70 17.58
C CYS A 447 17.79 -9.25 17.48
N VAL A 448 17.62 -10.34 16.72
CA VAL A 448 16.36 -11.10 16.64
C VAL A 448 16.63 -12.46 17.26
N VAL A 449 15.83 -12.82 18.26
CA VAL A 449 16.02 -14.02 19.07
C VAL A 449 14.69 -14.73 19.30
N GLY A 450 14.73 -16.05 19.49
CA GLY A 450 13.56 -16.85 19.85
C GLY A 450 13.20 -16.75 21.32
N THR A 451 12.11 -17.41 21.72
CA THR A 451 11.63 -17.46 23.11
C THR A 451 12.61 -18.15 24.04
N ASP A 452 13.44 -19.05 23.52
CA ASP A 452 14.54 -19.72 24.22
C ASP A 452 15.61 -18.75 24.76
N TYR A 453 15.72 -17.55 24.18
CA TYR A 453 16.69 -16.54 24.61
C TYR A 453 16.19 -15.65 25.77
N ARG A 454 14.90 -15.74 26.17
CA ARG A 454 14.30 -14.92 27.23
C ARG A 454 15.14 -14.90 28.53
N PRO A 455 15.66 -16.02 29.07
CA PRO A 455 16.44 -16.00 30.31
C PRO A 455 17.73 -15.16 30.20
N SER A 456 18.39 -15.20 29.04
CA SER A 456 19.59 -14.39 28.77
C SER A 456 19.25 -12.91 28.63
N ALA A 457 18.12 -12.59 27.98
CA ALA A 457 17.62 -11.22 27.88
C ALA A 457 17.29 -10.65 29.26
N TYR A 458 16.65 -11.42 30.15
CA TYR A 458 16.33 -10.98 31.51
C TYR A 458 17.58 -10.71 32.36
N LYS A 459 18.61 -11.56 32.26
CA LYS A 459 19.91 -11.31 32.90
C LYS A 459 20.55 -10.02 32.40
N PHE A 460 20.50 -9.77 31.10
CA PHE A 460 21.01 -8.53 30.50
C PHE A 460 20.23 -7.30 30.99
N ILE A 461 18.89 -7.36 30.98
CA ILE A 461 18.02 -6.30 31.49
C ILE A 461 18.35 -5.99 32.95
N LYS A 462 18.47 -7.02 33.80
CA LYS A 462 18.80 -6.85 35.21
C LYS A 462 20.15 -6.17 35.41
N GLY A 463 21.19 -6.62 34.70
CA GLY A 463 22.51 -5.99 34.77
C GLY A 463 22.50 -4.51 34.34
N GLN A 464 21.71 -4.15 33.32
CA GLN A 464 21.55 -2.75 32.92
C GLN A 464 20.79 -1.91 33.97
N ILE A 465 19.79 -2.49 34.64
CA ILE A 465 19.06 -1.82 35.71
C ILE A 465 19.96 -1.61 36.94
N ASP A 466 20.81 -2.58 37.28
CA ASP A 466 21.78 -2.46 38.37
C ASP A 466 22.83 -1.35 38.10
N GLU A 467 23.13 -1.06 36.83
CA GLU A 467 23.94 0.08 36.38
C GLU A 467 23.17 1.42 36.43
N GLY A 468 21.88 1.42 36.76
CA GLY A 468 21.01 2.60 36.83
C GLY A 468 20.29 2.95 35.53
N HIS A 469 20.29 2.05 34.53
CA HIS A 469 19.55 2.25 33.29
C HIS A 469 18.08 1.77 33.38
N GLN A 470 17.31 2.03 32.33
CA GLN A 470 15.89 1.63 32.22
C GLN A 470 15.69 0.72 31.00
N ALA A 471 14.69 -0.17 31.09
CA ALA A 471 14.30 -1.07 30.00
C ALA A 471 12.81 -0.91 29.66
N TYR A 472 12.50 -0.98 28.36
CA TYR A 472 11.12 -1.02 27.87
C TYR A 472 10.81 -2.42 27.33
N VAL A 473 9.66 -2.97 27.75
CA VAL A 473 9.12 -4.24 27.23
C VAL A 473 7.78 -3.93 26.57
N ILE A 474 7.63 -4.33 25.31
CA ILE A 474 6.42 -4.06 24.51
C ILE A 474 5.64 -5.36 24.38
N CYS A 475 4.41 -5.38 24.91
CA CYS A 475 3.49 -6.50 24.77
C CYS A 475 2.41 -6.15 23.74
N PRO A 476 2.02 -7.08 22.85
CA PRO A 476 1.04 -6.83 21.80
C PRO A 476 -0.40 -6.73 22.30
N MET A 477 -0.73 -7.33 23.45
CA MET A 477 -2.10 -7.38 23.98
C MET A 477 -2.26 -6.73 25.36
N VAL A 478 -3.47 -6.22 25.61
CA VAL A 478 -3.87 -5.56 26.87
C VAL A 478 -4.65 -6.50 27.79
N GLU A 479 -5.45 -7.38 27.19
CA GLU A 479 -6.27 -8.39 27.87
C GLU A 479 -6.12 -9.69 27.09
N ASP A 480 -6.20 -10.80 27.81
CA ASP A 480 -6.14 -12.14 27.26
C ASP A 480 -7.38 -12.41 26.38
N ASN A 481 -7.18 -13.14 25.29
CA ASN A 481 -8.25 -13.46 24.34
C ASN A 481 -8.05 -14.92 23.91
N ASP A 482 -9.00 -15.80 24.23
CA ASP A 482 -8.96 -17.27 24.04
C ASP A 482 -8.65 -17.78 22.61
N THR A 483 -8.43 -16.87 21.65
CA THR A 483 -8.22 -17.16 20.23
C THR A 483 -6.82 -16.85 19.73
N SER A 484 -5.90 -16.34 20.57
CA SER A 484 -4.58 -15.87 20.15
C SER A 484 -3.48 -16.24 21.15
N ASP A 485 -2.42 -16.92 20.71
CA ASP A 485 -1.22 -17.26 21.49
C ASP A 485 -0.30 -16.03 21.77
N LEU A 486 -0.87 -14.84 22.00
CA LEU A 486 -0.12 -13.58 22.16
C LEU A 486 -0.09 -13.13 23.62
N GLU A 487 1.06 -12.61 24.05
CA GLU A 487 1.31 -12.19 25.45
C GLU A 487 0.51 -10.93 25.85
N ASN A 488 -0.13 -10.97 27.02
CA ASN A 488 -0.84 -9.87 27.66
C ASN A 488 0.09 -9.09 28.60
N VAL A 489 0.06 -7.75 28.51
CA VAL A 489 0.85 -6.82 29.36
C VAL A 489 0.66 -7.00 30.87
N MET A 490 -0.52 -7.39 31.34
CA MET A 490 -0.83 -7.54 32.76
C MET A 490 -0.12 -8.78 33.33
N ASP A 491 -0.38 -9.93 32.73
CA ASP A 491 0.17 -11.22 33.16
C ASP A 491 1.69 -11.24 32.97
N TYR A 492 2.17 -10.69 31.85
CA TYR A 492 3.61 -10.60 31.58
C TYR A 492 4.33 -9.65 32.54
N ALA A 493 3.66 -8.60 33.03
CA ALA A 493 4.25 -7.74 34.05
C ALA A 493 4.41 -8.48 35.39
N ASP A 494 3.47 -9.35 35.74
CA ASP A 494 3.58 -10.20 36.94
C ASP A 494 4.67 -11.26 36.78
N GLU A 495 4.75 -11.93 35.62
CA GLU A 495 5.86 -12.85 35.31
C GLU A 495 7.23 -12.14 35.43
N LEU A 496 7.36 -10.93 34.88
CA LEU A 496 8.60 -10.17 34.97
C LEU A 496 8.94 -9.78 36.41
N ARG A 497 7.95 -9.55 37.28
CA ARG A 497 8.19 -9.26 38.71
C ARG A 497 8.78 -10.48 39.41
N GLU A 498 8.26 -11.66 39.13
CA GLU A 498 8.80 -12.92 39.66
C GLU A 498 10.22 -13.18 39.16
N VAL A 499 10.49 -12.94 37.87
CA VAL A 499 11.77 -13.26 37.24
C VAL A 499 12.87 -12.24 37.56
N LEU A 500 12.57 -10.95 37.54
CA LEU A 500 13.57 -9.89 37.79
C LEU A 500 13.78 -9.64 39.30
N GLY A 501 12.78 -9.96 40.12
CA GLY A 501 12.77 -9.86 41.57
C GLY A 501 12.38 -8.48 42.10
N GLU A 502 12.19 -8.39 43.42
CA GLU A 502 11.61 -7.21 44.10
C GLU A 502 12.45 -5.92 44.01
N ASN A 503 13.75 -6.03 43.70
CA ASN A 503 14.63 -4.87 43.56
C ASN A 503 14.38 -4.07 42.27
N VAL A 504 13.61 -4.61 41.32
CA VAL A 504 13.29 -3.96 40.05
C VAL A 504 11.87 -3.41 40.10
N ARG A 505 11.72 -2.08 39.93
CA ARG A 505 10.41 -1.46 39.84
C ARG A 505 9.80 -1.70 38.46
N ILE A 506 8.76 -2.52 38.41
CA ILE A 506 8.01 -2.83 37.18
C ILE A 506 6.64 -2.17 37.21
N ALA A 507 6.42 -1.29 36.24
CA ALA A 507 5.12 -0.68 35.97
C ALA A 507 4.72 -1.04 34.53
N PHE A 508 3.42 -1.19 34.30
CA PHE A 508 2.85 -1.36 32.97
C PHE A 508 1.99 -0.15 32.61
N LEU A 509 1.83 0.07 31.31
CA LEU A 509 0.96 1.08 30.72
C LEU A 509 0.18 0.41 29.59
N HIS A 510 -1.13 0.60 29.56
CA HIS A 510 -1.97 0.09 28.47
C HIS A 510 -3.02 1.11 28.03
N GLY A 511 -3.45 1.03 26.77
CA GLY A 511 -4.31 2.04 26.14
C GLY A 511 -5.74 2.16 26.71
N LYS A 512 -6.16 1.29 27.64
CA LYS A 512 -7.45 1.39 28.35
C LYS A 512 -7.35 2.12 29.69
N MET A 513 -6.14 2.45 30.16
CA MET A 513 -5.96 3.21 31.40
C MET A 513 -6.47 4.64 31.22
N LYS A 514 -7.07 5.23 32.26
CA LYS A 514 -7.42 6.65 32.27
C LYS A 514 -6.14 7.47 32.36
N GLU A 515 -6.05 8.55 31.59
CA GLU A 515 -5.00 9.55 31.73
C GLU A 515 -5.08 10.13 33.16
N SER A 516 -3.96 10.03 33.90
CA SER A 516 -3.82 10.45 35.29
C SER A 516 -3.21 11.84 35.41
#